data_AF-A0A349BBH5-F1
#
_entry.id   AF-A0A349BBH5-F1
#
_cell.length_a   1.000
_cell.length_b   1.000
_cell.length_c   1.000
_cell.angle_alpha   90.00
_cell.angle_beta   90.00
_cell.angle_gamma   90.00
#
_symmetry.space_group_name_H-M   'P 1'
#
loop_
_entity.id
_entity.type
_entity.pdbx_description
1 polymer ?
#
loop_
_entity_poly.entity_id
_entity_poly.type
_entity_poly.pdbx_seq_one_letter_code
_entity_poly.pdbx_strand_id
1 'polypeptide(L)'
;VRISSDTDVSTVDAARIDEIVGRVAETDLVAGSLLSSDHLVPDGRQLLDSDEAVVGVLLGPGDSPTRVMRRGTPVLVVVRPAAGSQGETEQVEGWVYDTSGEALNTRERPIELAVPRDSAAAISAAAADRRVTVVALAE
;
A
#
# COMPACT_ATOMS: atom_id res chain seq x y z
N VAL A 1 22.91 22.78 -19.27
CA VAL A 1 21.60 22.39 -19.88
C VAL A 1 21.88 21.35 -20.93
N ARG A 2 21.48 20.09 -20.71
CA ARG A 2 21.49 19.04 -21.74
C ARG A 2 20.08 18.92 -22.27
N ILE A 3 19.88 19.19 -23.54
CA ILE A 3 18.62 18.98 -24.25
C ILE A 3 18.78 17.64 -24.97
N SER A 4 17.95 16.65 -24.62
CA SER A 4 17.87 15.40 -25.38
C SER A 4 17.21 15.72 -26.73
N SER A 5 17.81 15.28 -27.83
CA SER A 5 17.34 15.51 -29.19
C SER A 5 16.44 14.38 -29.73
N ASP A 6 15.98 13.48 -28.87
CA ASP A 6 14.92 12.52 -29.20
C ASP A 6 13.56 13.19 -29.02
N THR A 7 12.91 13.48 -30.15
CA THR A 7 11.62 14.20 -30.20
C THR A 7 10.42 13.26 -30.03
N ASP A 8 10.64 11.95 -29.97
CA ASP A 8 9.57 10.95 -29.86
C ASP A 8 9.45 10.41 -28.44
N VAL A 9 9.27 11.30 -27.46
CA VAL A 9 8.79 10.87 -26.14
C VAL A 9 7.29 10.62 -26.29
N SER A 10 6.85 9.37 -26.19
CA SER A 10 5.43 8.99 -26.20
C SER A 10 4.77 9.48 -24.91
N THR A 11 4.33 10.73 -24.90
CA THR A 11 3.62 11.33 -23.78
C THR A 11 2.13 10.99 -23.85
N VAL A 12 1.51 10.92 -22.68
CA VAL A 12 0.06 10.84 -22.60
C VAL A 12 -0.52 12.20 -22.99
N ASP A 13 -1.40 12.21 -23.99
CA ASP A 13 -2.14 13.39 -24.40
C ASP A 13 -3.07 13.85 -23.26
N ALA A 14 -3.13 15.15 -23.00
CA ALA A 14 -4.00 15.74 -21.99
C ALA A 14 -5.49 15.42 -22.24
N ALA A 15 -5.89 15.21 -23.50
CA ALA A 15 -7.24 14.80 -23.84
C ALA A 15 -7.60 13.38 -23.35
N ARG A 16 -6.60 12.56 -23.01
CA ARG A 16 -6.75 11.19 -22.50
C ARG A 16 -6.56 11.08 -21.00
N ILE A 17 -6.58 12.20 -20.28
CA ILE A 17 -6.35 12.22 -18.83
C ILE A 17 -7.37 11.35 -18.07
N ASP A 18 -8.61 11.27 -18.54
CA ASP A 18 -9.66 10.42 -17.96
C ASP A 18 -9.31 8.92 -18.03
N GLU A 19 -8.45 8.51 -18.98
CA GLU A 19 -7.96 7.13 -19.10
C GLU A 19 -6.82 6.81 -18.13
N ILE A 20 -6.25 7.84 -17.49
CA ILE A 20 -5.17 7.73 -16.49
C ILE A 20 -5.74 7.74 -15.08
N VAL A 21 -6.89 8.39 -14.87
CA VAL A 21 -7.54 8.46 -13.56
C VAL A 21 -7.82 7.04 -13.05
N GLY A 22 -7.23 6.71 -11.90
CA GLY A 22 -7.33 5.37 -11.29
C GLY A 22 -6.19 4.41 -11.64
N ARG A 23 -5.28 4.78 -12.56
CA ARG A 23 -4.06 4.01 -12.84
C ARG A 23 -2.97 4.29 -11.80
N VAL A 24 -2.12 3.29 -11.60
CA VAL A 24 -1.01 3.34 -10.65
C VAL A 24 0.28 3.59 -11.40
N ALA A 25 1.10 4.53 -10.92
CA ALA A 25 2.44 4.73 -11.44
C ALA A 25 3.37 3.61 -10.97
N GLU A 26 4.20 3.08 -11.88
CA GLU A 26 5.21 2.06 -11.59
C GLU A 26 6.42 2.65 -10.83
N THR A 27 6.60 3.97 -10.91
CA THR A 27 7.68 4.71 -10.24
C THR A 27 7.14 6.02 -9.66
N ASP A 28 7.88 6.59 -8.71
CA ASP A 28 7.60 7.94 -8.20
C ASP A 28 7.70 8.98 -9.32
N LEU A 29 6.70 9.87 -9.35
CA LEU A 29 6.61 10.97 -10.31
C LEU A 29 6.82 12.31 -9.60
N VAL A 30 7.74 13.12 -10.11
CA VAL A 30 7.97 14.48 -9.62
C VAL A 30 6.92 15.42 -10.21
N ALA A 31 6.40 16.35 -9.41
CA ALA A 31 5.47 17.36 -9.90
C ALA A 31 6.06 18.14 -11.09
N GLY A 32 5.28 18.29 -12.15
CA GLY A 32 5.71 18.93 -13.40
C GLY A 32 6.42 18.01 -14.39
N SER A 33 6.59 16.72 -14.07
CA SER A 33 7.08 15.71 -15.02
C SER A 33 6.05 15.43 -16.11
N LEU A 34 6.52 15.12 -17.32
CA LEU A 34 5.67 14.58 -18.39
C LEU A 34 5.31 13.13 -18.08
N LEU A 35 4.03 12.80 -18.17
CA LEU A 35 3.54 11.44 -17.97
C LEU A 35 3.64 10.64 -19.28
N SER A 36 4.24 9.45 -19.20
CA SER A 36 4.27 8.45 -20.27
C SER A 36 3.46 7.23 -19.83
N SER A 37 2.90 6.48 -20.78
CA SER A 37 2.24 5.20 -20.52
C SER A 37 3.19 4.17 -19.88
N ASP A 38 4.49 4.26 -20.16
CA ASP A 38 5.52 3.38 -19.60
C ASP A 38 5.79 3.66 -18.11
N HIS A 39 5.29 4.79 -17.59
CA HIS A 39 5.36 5.08 -16.16
C HIS A 39 4.17 4.48 -15.39
N LEU A 40 3.23 3.82 -16.07
CA LEU A 40 2.02 3.28 -15.46
C LEU A 40 2.06 1.76 -15.49
N VAL A 41 1.68 1.17 -14.38
CA VAL A 41 1.53 -0.29 -14.23
C VAL A 41 0.55 -0.79 -15.29
N PRO A 42 0.93 -1.73 -16.17
CA PRO A 42 0.07 -2.21 -17.25
C PRO A 42 -1.29 -2.73 -16.75
N ASP A 43 -2.35 -2.48 -17.52
CA ASP A 43 -3.69 -2.93 -17.18
C ASP A 43 -3.74 -4.45 -17.01
N GLY A 44 -4.35 -4.91 -15.91
CA GLY A 44 -4.44 -6.33 -15.57
C GLY A 44 -3.15 -6.94 -14.99
N ARG A 45 -2.07 -6.17 -14.83
CA ARG A 45 -0.90 -6.63 -14.07
C ARG A 45 -1.20 -6.53 -12.58
N GLN A 46 -1.17 -7.68 -11.91
CA GLN A 46 -1.31 -7.74 -10.46
C GLN A 46 -0.05 -7.16 -9.84
N LEU A 47 -0.21 -6.15 -8.99
CA LEU A 47 0.87 -5.54 -8.20
C LEU A 47 1.37 -6.45 -7.06
N LEU A 48 0.67 -7.55 -6.82
CA LEU A 48 1.04 -8.58 -5.86
C LEU A 48 1.86 -9.65 -6.55
N ASP A 49 2.89 -10.10 -5.85
CA ASP A 49 3.57 -11.34 -6.21
C ASP A 49 2.68 -12.57 -5.94
N SER A 50 3.02 -13.70 -6.57
CA SER A 50 2.19 -14.92 -6.51
C SER A 50 2.09 -15.56 -5.12
N ASP A 51 3.02 -15.21 -4.24
CA ASP A 51 3.14 -15.62 -2.85
C ASP A 51 2.65 -14.55 -1.86
N GLU A 52 2.07 -13.47 -2.35
CA GLU A 52 1.47 -12.42 -1.52
C GLU A 52 -0.06 -12.51 -1.51
N ALA A 53 -0.67 -11.89 -0.49
CA ALA A 53 -2.11 -11.69 -0.39
C ALA A 53 -2.42 -10.33 0.23
N VAL A 54 -3.55 -9.74 -0.16
CA VAL A 54 -4.05 -8.48 0.42
C VAL A 54 -4.94 -8.78 1.61
N VAL A 55 -4.66 -8.14 2.75
CA VAL A 55 -5.47 -8.18 3.95
C VAL A 55 -5.94 -6.77 4.30
N GLY A 56 -7.25 -6.60 4.43
CA GLY A 56 -7.85 -5.38 4.96
C GLY A 56 -7.74 -5.33 6.48
N VAL A 57 -7.24 -4.23 7.01
CA VAL A 57 -7.11 -3.99 8.45
C VAL A 57 -7.76 -2.66 8.83
N LEU A 58 -8.51 -2.66 9.92
CA LEU A 58 -9.06 -1.43 10.51
C LEU A 58 -8.22 -1.07 11.74
N LEU A 59 -7.37 -0.05 11.60
CA LEU A 59 -6.41 0.32 12.64
C LEU A 59 -6.98 1.42 13.53
N GLY A 60 -6.95 1.19 14.84
CA GLY A 60 -7.32 2.16 15.84
C GLY A 60 -6.32 3.32 15.98
N PRO A 61 -6.69 4.37 16.73
CA PRO A 61 -5.76 5.44 17.08
C PRO A 61 -4.63 4.89 17.96
N GLY A 62 -3.43 4.76 17.38
CA GLY A 62 -2.25 4.18 18.04
C GLY A 62 -1.77 2.86 17.43
N ASP A 63 -2.61 2.18 16.64
CA ASP A 63 -2.25 0.94 15.94
C ASP A 63 -1.59 1.19 14.56
N SER A 64 -1.36 2.46 14.21
CA SER A 64 -0.75 2.88 12.96
C SER A 64 0.08 4.14 13.19
N PRO A 65 1.18 4.34 12.43
CA PRO A 65 1.90 5.60 12.42
C PRO A 65 0.98 6.80 12.17
N THR A 66 1.37 7.96 12.71
CA THR A 66 0.61 9.21 12.52
C THR A 66 0.92 9.88 11.19
N ARG A 67 2.10 9.63 10.61
CA ARG A 67 2.46 10.08 9.27
C ARG A 67 1.63 9.32 8.23
N VAL A 68 1.29 10.00 7.14
CA VAL A 68 0.62 9.38 5.99
C VAL A 68 1.54 8.29 5.42
N MET A 69 1.03 7.05 5.40
CA MET A 69 1.65 5.94 4.67
C MET A 69 1.14 5.95 3.23
N ARG A 70 2.01 5.60 2.30
CA ARG A 70 1.70 5.51 0.86
C ARG A 70 1.76 4.07 0.43
N ARG A 71 1.10 3.74 -0.69
CA ARG A 71 1.30 2.47 -1.37
C ARG A 71 2.80 2.19 -1.52
N GLY A 72 3.22 0.95 -1.27
CA GLY A 72 4.62 0.53 -1.33
C GLY A 72 5.45 0.82 -0.07
N THR A 73 4.92 1.54 0.93
CA THR A 73 5.65 1.76 2.18
C THR A 73 5.91 0.40 2.86
N PRO A 74 7.18 0.05 3.16
CA PRO A 74 7.49 -1.18 3.88
C PRO A 74 6.99 -1.09 5.31
N VAL A 75 6.36 -2.16 5.78
CA VAL A 75 5.79 -2.23 7.12
C VAL A 75 6.11 -3.54 7.81
N LEU A 76 6.10 -3.49 9.13
CA LEU A 76 6.04 -4.65 9.99
C LEU A 76 4.62 -4.75 10.57
N VAL A 77 3.95 -5.86 10.27
CA VAL A 77 2.64 -6.21 10.83
C VAL A 77 2.88 -6.94 12.14
N VAL A 78 2.46 -6.33 13.25
CA VAL A 78 2.59 -6.91 14.58
C VAL A 78 1.24 -7.47 15.01
N VAL A 79 1.17 -8.78 15.20
CA VAL A 79 0.00 -9.49 15.70
C VAL A 79 0.15 -9.72 17.19
N ARG A 80 -0.72 -9.09 17.98
CA ARG A 80 -0.78 -9.29 19.43
C ARG A 80 -1.48 -10.61 19.78
N PRO A 81 -1.06 -11.26 20.88
CA PRO A 81 -1.76 -12.43 21.40
C PRO A 81 -3.23 -12.09 21.74
N ALA A 82 -4.08 -13.10 21.74
CA ALA A 82 -5.48 -12.94 22.13
C ALA A 82 -5.60 -12.39 23.57
N ALA A 83 -6.61 -11.56 23.83
CA ALA A 83 -6.82 -11.01 25.16
C ALA A 83 -6.96 -12.13 26.20
N GLY A 84 -6.21 -12.03 27.30
CA GLY A 84 -6.19 -13.06 28.34
C GLY A 84 -5.32 -14.29 28.04
N SER A 85 -4.63 -14.31 26.90
CA SER A 85 -3.58 -15.30 26.62
C SER A 85 -2.18 -14.73 26.95
N GLN A 86 -1.29 -15.61 27.37
CA GLN A 86 0.14 -15.33 27.49
C GLN A 86 0.79 -15.82 26.20
N GLY A 87 1.47 -14.94 25.48
CA GLY A 87 2.10 -15.29 24.20
C GLY A 87 2.99 -14.16 23.70
N GLU A 88 3.91 -14.49 22.81
CA GLU A 88 4.74 -13.51 22.12
C GLU A 88 3.97 -12.85 20.98
N THR A 89 4.37 -11.63 20.63
CA THR A 89 3.86 -10.96 19.44
C THR A 89 4.49 -11.58 18.20
N GLU A 90 3.66 -11.96 17.23
CA GLU A 90 4.13 -12.35 15.91
C GLU A 90 4.39 -11.10 15.07
N GLN A 91 5.45 -11.15 14.27
CA GLN A 91 5.91 -10.05 13.44
C GLN A 91 6.07 -10.56 12.01
N VAL A 92 5.34 -9.94 11.09
CA VAL A 92 5.31 -10.33 9.68
C VAL A 92 5.63 -9.11 8.83
N GLU A 93 6.64 -9.23 7.96
CA GLU A 93 6.96 -8.17 7.00
C GLU A 93 5.90 -8.10 5.91
N GLY A 94 5.68 -6.89 5.41
CA GLY A 94 4.77 -6.64 4.30
C GLY A 94 4.90 -5.21 3.82
N TRP A 95 3.94 -4.78 3.01
CA TRP A 95 3.91 -3.42 2.50
C TRP A 95 2.47 -2.92 2.37
N VAL A 96 2.34 -1.60 2.36
CA VAL A 96 1.03 -0.95 2.24
C VAL A 96 0.53 -1.12 0.81
N TYR A 97 -0.52 -1.92 0.63
CA TYR A 97 -1.17 -2.08 -0.66
C TYR A 97 -2.02 -0.85 -0.98
N ASP A 98 -2.91 -0.44 -0.09
CA ASP A 98 -3.75 0.74 -0.30
C ASP A 98 -4.10 1.47 1.00
N THR A 99 -4.25 2.79 0.92
CA THR A 99 -4.68 3.68 2.00
C THR A 99 -5.89 4.54 1.62
N SER A 100 -6.48 4.29 0.44
CA SER A 100 -7.61 5.07 -0.10
C SER A 100 -8.96 4.81 0.60
N GLY A 101 -9.02 3.86 1.53
CA GLY A 101 -10.24 3.56 2.28
C GLY A 101 -10.78 4.79 3.01
N GLU A 102 -12.10 4.97 2.98
CA GLU A 102 -12.74 6.12 3.62
C GLU A 102 -12.46 6.13 5.13
N ALA A 103 -11.87 7.23 5.61
CA ALA A 103 -11.65 7.42 7.03
C ALA A 103 -13.02 7.43 7.73
N LEU A 104 -13.23 6.47 8.63
CA LEU A 104 -14.41 6.47 9.46
C LEU A 104 -14.34 7.68 10.41
N ASN A 105 -15.50 8.28 10.71
CA ASN A 105 -15.61 9.41 11.66
C ASN A 105 -15.09 9.08 13.09
N THR A 106 -14.58 7.86 13.31
CA THR A 106 -14.07 7.28 14.56
C THR A 106 -12.55 7.45 14.75
N ARG A 107 -11.83 8.09 13.81
CA ARG A 107 -10.34 8.12 13.75
C ARG A 107 -9.68 6.75 13.50
N GLU A 108 -10.49 5.73 13.23
CA GLU A 108 -9.99 4.45 12.73
C GLU A 108 -9.63 4.61 11.25
N ARG A 109 -8.60 3.89 10.82
CA ARG A 109 -8.07 3.98 9.47
C ARG A 109 -8.15 2.61 8.79
N PRO A 110 -8.99 2.42 7.77
CA PRO A 110 -8.92 1.24 6.93
C PRO A 110 -7.66 1.31 6.08
N ILE A 111 -6.88 0.24 6.10
CA ILE A 111 -5.66 0.09 5.31
C ILE A 111 -5.68 -1.32 4.69
N GLU A 112 -5.21 -1.43 3.46
CA GLU A 112 -4.94 -2.71 2.82
C GLU A 112 -3.44 -2.98 2.84
N LEU A 113 -3.06 -4.17 3.29
CA LEU A 113 -1.67 -4.60 3.41
C LEU A 113 -1.43 -5.79 2.51
N ALA A 114 -0.35 -5.77 1.75
CA ALA A 114 0.18 -6.95 1.09
C ALA A 114 1.13 -7.66 2.06
N VAL A 115 0.88 -8.94 2.29
CA VAL A 115 1.61 -9.80 3.24
C VAL A 115 1.84 -11.17 2.61
N PRO A 116 2.79 -11.98 3.12
CA PRO A 116 2.95 -13.37 2.71
C PRO A 116 1.63 -14.13 2.80
N ARG A 117 1.31 -14.87 1.73
CA ARG A 117 0.06 -15.61 1.58
C ARG A 117 -0.20 -16.59 2.73
N ASP A 118 0.86 -17.21 3.24
CA ASP A 118 0.78 -18.17 4.35
C ASP A 118 0.41 -17.51 5.69
N SER A 119 0.71 -16.21 5.85
CA SER A 119 0.37 -15.43 7.05
C SER A 119 -0.98 -14.72 6.95
N ALA A 120 -1.53 -14.59 5.73
CA ALA A 120 -2.71 -13.77 5.46
C ALA A 120 -3.95 -14.17 6.28
N ALA A 121 -4.20 -15.47 6.44
CA ALA A 121 -5.34 -15.97 7.20
C ALA A 121 -5.23 -15.62 8.70
N ALA A 122 -4.03 -15.76 9.28
CA ALA A 122 -3.79 -15.45 10.69
C ALA A 122 -3.89 -13.93 10.96
N ILE A 123 -3.31 -13.11 10.07
CA ILE A 123 -3.39 -11.65 10.16
C ILE A 123 -4.84 -11.18 9.99
N SER A 124 -5.59 -11.74 9.04
CA SER A 124 -7.01 -11.41 8.84
C SER A 124 -7.85 -11.72 10.08
N ALA A 125 -7.67 -12.90 10.69
CA ALA A 125 -8.35 -13.25 11.93
C ALA A 125 -7.97 -12.29 13.08
N ALA A 126 -6.68 -11.94 13.20
CA ALA A 126 -6.22 -10.98 14.19
C ALA A 126 -6.74 -9.55 13.97
N ALA A 127 -6.88 -9.14 12.71
CA ALA A 127 -7.42 -7.83 12.35
C ALA A 127 -8.90 -7.72 12.75
N ALA A 128 -9.68 -8.78 12.52
CA ALA A 128 -11.08 -8.84 12.96
C ALA A 128 -11.23 -8.67 14.48
N ASP A 129 -10.24 -9.17 15.24
CA ASP A 129 -10.18 -9.04 16.71
C ASP A 129 -9.53 -7.73 17.20
N ARG A 130 -9.15 -6.80 16.30
CA ARG A 130 -8.39 -5.57 16.63
C ARG A 130 -7.06 -5.84 17.36
N ARG A 131 -6.35 -6.90 16.95
CA ARG A 131 -5.06 -7.30 17.52
C ARG A 131 -3.86 -6.96 16.64
N VAL A 132 -4.07 -6.25 15.55
CA VAL A 132 -3.01 -5.86 14.61
C VAL A 132 -2.54 -4.44 14.88
N THR A 133 -1.24 -4.24 14.90
CA THR A 133 -0.57 -2.93 14.81
C THR A 133 0.35 -2.92 13.60
N VAL A 134 0.44 -1.77 12.94
CA VAL A 134 1.37 -1.55 11.84
C VAL A 134 2.51 -0.65 12.30
N VAL A 135 3.73 -1.03 11.97
CA VAL A 135 4.93 -0.22 12.16
C VAL A 135 5.52 0.10 10.79
N ALA A 136 5.72 1.38 10.48
CA ALA A 136 6.41 1.75 9.24
C ALA A 136 7.92 1.58 9.42
N LEU A 137 8.55 0.91 8.45
CA LEU A 137 10.00 0.73 8.42
C LEU A 137 10.64 1.90 7.67
N ALA A 138 11.88 2.24 8.05
CA ALA A 138 12.69 3.21 7.31
C ALA A 138 13.26 2.53 6.06
N GLU A 139 13.32 3.28 4.95
CA GLU A 139 14.12 2.92 3.76
C GLU A 139 15.63 3.05 4.05
#